data_AF-A0ABD3DXX8-F1
#
_entry.id   AF-A0ABD3DXX8-F1
#
_cell.length_a   1.000
_cell.length_b   1.000
_cell.length_c   1.000
_cell.angle_alpha   90.00
_cell.angle_beta   90.00
_cell.angle_gamma   90.00
#
_symmetry.space_group_name_H-M   'P 1'
#
loop_
_entity.id
_entity.type
_entity.pdbx_description
1 polymer ?
#
loop_
_entity_poly.entity_id
_entity_poly.type
_entity_poly.pdbx_seq_one_letter_code
_entity_poly.pdbx_strand_id
1 'polypeptide(L)'
;MLIQDNGDPIDSLAQVIYPNIEERIEDLKYLQNRAILSPTLDVVDAVNEYMIEKMSGDCHKYFSSNTVCKSDSTGDMLGDVHTPEFLNSIKCSGVPTHA
;
A
#
# COMPACT_ATOMS: atom_id res chain seq x y z
N MET A 1 -8.31 22.77 -4.57
CA MET A 1 -9.37 22.46 -3.59
C MET A 1 -8.69 22.30 -2.24
N LEU A 2 -9.21 22.94 -1.20
CA LEU A 2 -8.71 22.81 0.17
C LEU A 2 -9.74 22.02 0.97
N ILE A 3 -9.29 21.00 1.69
CA ILE A 3 -10.13 20.17 2.55
C ILE A 3 -10.03 20.77 3.95
N GLN A 4 -11.18 20.96 4.60
CA GLN A 4 -11.21 21.41 5.99
C GLN A 4 -11.01 20.19 6.90
N ASP A 5 -10.06 20.32 7.81
CA ASP A 5 -9.79 19.30 8.83
C ASP A 5 -10.85 19.38 9.93
N ASN A 6 -11.57 18.28 10.14
CA ASN A 6 -12.57 18.15 11.20
C ASN A 6 -12.07 17.34 12.41
N GLY A 7 -10.76 17.17 12.55
CA GLY A 7 -10.10 16.56 13.71
C GLY A 7 -9.14 15.44 13.31
N ASP A 8 -9.52 14.63 12.32
CA ASP A 8 -8.62 13.67 11.67
C ASP A 8 -8.48 14.06 10.17
N PRO A 9 -7.28 14.46 9.73
CA PRO A 9 -7.06 14.89 8.36
C PRO A 9 -7.13 13.74 7.35
N ILE A 10 -6.81 12.50 7.75
CA ILE A 10 -6.89 11.32 6.88
C ILE A 10 -8.36 10.93 6.70
N ASP A 11 -9.14 10.93 7.78
CA ASP A 11 -10.58 10.71 7.72
C ASP A 11 -11.28 11.77 6.85
N SER A 12 -10.97 13.04 7.07
CA SER A 12 -11.52 14.16 6.29
C SER A 12 -11.19 14.02 4.80
N LEU A 13 -9.95 13.63 4.48
CA LEU A 13 -9.51 13.38 3.11
C LEU A 13 -10.23 12.17 2.49
N ALA A 14 -10.32 11.07 3.23
CA ALA A 14 -10.98 9.84 2.77
C ALA A 14 -12.47 10.07 2.51
N GLN A 15 -13.18 10.81 3.35
CA GLN A 15 -14.60 11.11 3.14
C GLN A 15 -14.84 11.98 1.90
N VAL A 16 -13.94 12.93 1.64
CA VAL A 16 -14.03 13.80 0.45
C VAL A 16 -13.76 13.04 -0.84
N ILE A 17 -12.73 12.20 -0.85
CA ILE A 17 -12.30 11.47 -2.03
C ILE A 17 -13.13 10.20 -2.25
N TYR A 18 -13.53 9.53 -1.17
CA TYR A 18 -14.28 8.27 -1.17
C TYR A 18 -15.55 8.33 -0.29
N PRO A 19 -16.56 9.13 -0.66
CA PRO A 19 -17.81 9.20 0.07
C PRO A 19 -18.54 7.84 0.09
N ASN A 20 -18.90 7.36 1.28
CA ASN A 20 -19.57 6.06 1.51
C ASN A 20 -18.77 4.87 0.96
N ILE A 21 -17.45 4.84 1.20
CA ILE A 21 -16.56 3.78 0.72
C ILE A 21 -17.08 2.38 1.08
N GLU A 22 -17.58 2.17 2.30
CA GLU A 22 -18.10 0.88 2.79
C GLU A 22 -19.20 0.29 1.89
N GLU A 23 -20.03 1.14 1.28
CA GLU A 23 -21.13 0.72 0.40
C GLU A 23 -20.72 0.58 -1.07
N ARG A 24 -19.64 1.25 -1.47
CA ARG A 24 -19.27 1.44 -2.89
C ARG A 24 -17.98 0.76 -3.28
N ILE A 25 -17.34 0.04 -2.36
CA ILE A 25 -16.03 -0.54 -2.54
C ILE A 25 -15.97 -1.58 -3.67
N GLU A 26 -17.09 -2.24 -3.95
CA GLU A 26 -17.21 -3.22 -5.04
C GLU A 26 -17.46 -2.55 -6.42
N ASP A 27 -17.77 -1.26 -6.45
CA ASP A 27 -18.00 -0.50 -7.68
C ASP A 27 -16.65 -0.04 -8.28
N LEU A 28 -16.11 -0.84 -9.20
CA LEU A 28 -14.88 -0.52 -9.93
C LEU A 28 -14.90 0.86 -10.62
N LYS A 29 -16.05 1.32 -11.14
CA LYS A 29 -16.14 2.64 -11.77
C LYS A 29 -16.09 3.75 -10.75
N TYR A 30 -16.65 3.52 -9.56
CA TYR A 30 -16.53 4.44 -8.45
C TYR A 30 -15.08 4.64 -8.02
N LEU A 31 -14.29 3.57 -7.94
CA LEU A 31 -12.88 3.64 -7.52
C LEU A 31 -11.96 4.36 -8.52
N GLN A 32 -12.36 4.47 -9.78
CA GLN A 32 -11.56 5.13 -10.82
C GLN A 32 -11.39 6.64 -10.56
N ASN A 33 -10.22 7.18 -10.93
CA ASN A 33 -9.87 8.61 -10.85
C ASN A 33 -9.91 9.22 -9.43
N ARG A 34 -9.74 8.40 -8.39
CA ARG A 34 -9.78 8.82 -6.97
C ARG A 34 -8.46 8.60 -6.22
N ALA A 35 -7.34 8.50 -6.92
CA ALA A 35 -6.04 8.27 -6.29
C ALA A 35 -5.68 9.39 -5.29
N ILE A 36 -5.27 8.99 -4.10
CA ILE A 36 -4.69 9.90 -3.10
C ILE A 36 -3.17 9.82 -3.25
N LEU A 37 -2.54 10.96 -3.55
CA LEU A 37 -1.09 11.07 -3.75
C LEU A 37 -0.49 11.90 -2.61
N SER A 38 0.61 11.42 -2.06
CA SER A 38 1.38 12.11 -1.02
C SER A 38 2.87 12.17 -1.39
N PRO A 39 3.59 13.24 -1.01
CA PRO A 39 5.03 13.36 -1.25
C PRO A 39 5.90 12.48 -0.35
N THR A 40 5.36 11.94 0.75
CA THR A 40 6.13 11.14 1.72
C THR A 40 5.51 9.77 1.92
N LEU A 41 6.38 8.77 2.11
CA LEU A 41 5.97 7.38 2.28
C LEU A 41 5.17 7.17 3.57
N ASP A 42 5.59 7.79 4.68
CA ASP A 42 4.89 7.67 5.98
C ASP A 42 3.41 8.08 5.89
N VAL A 43 3.11 9.12 5.10
CA VAL A 43 1.73 9.56 4.87
C VAL A 43 0.99 8.62 3.91
N VAL A 44 1.68 8.04 2.92
CA VAL A 44 1.09 7.00 2.06
C VAL A 44 0.69 5.77 2.89
N ASP A 45 1.55 5.32 3.78
CA ASP A 45 1.30 4.17 4.64
C ASP A 45 0.13 4.44 5.59
N ALA A 46 0.09 5.61 6.24
CA ALA A 46 -1.01 6.00 7.12
C ALA A 46 -2.37 6.06 6.40
N VAL A 47 -2.41 6.57 5.16
CA VAL A 47 -3.63 6.59 4.35
C VAL A 47 -4.05 5.16 3.94
N ASN A 48 -3.09 4.32 3.54
CA ASN A 48 -3.39 2.95 3.14
C ASN A 48 -3.94 2.12 4.30
N GLU A 49 -3.31 2.21 5.48
CA GLU A 49 -3.79 1.52 6.70
C GLU A 49 -5.21 1.95 7.05
N TYR A 50 -5.48 3.26 7.09
CA TYR A 50 -6.82 3.80 7.33
C TYR A 50 -7.84 3.27 6.30
N MET A 51 -7.51 3.29 5.01
CA MET A 51 -8.44 2.87 3.96
C MET A 51 -8.75 1.37 4.07
N ILE A 52 -7.77 0.53 4.39
CA ILE A 52 -7.96 -0.92 4.60
C ILE A 52 -8.91 -1.19 5.78
N GLU A 53 -8.77 -0.45 6.88
CA GLU A 53 -9.67 -0.59 8.05
C GLU A 53 -11.13 -0.24 7.73
N LYS A 54 -11.36 0.64 6.73
CA LYS A 54 -12.71 1.02 6.27
C LYS A 54 -13.29 0.07 5.22
N MET A 55 -12.55 -0.92 4.75
CA MET A 55 -13.05 -1.89 3.76
C MET A 55 -13.80 -3.00 4.48
N SER A 56 -15.05 -3.26 4.08
CA SER A 56 -15.91 -4.32 4.64
C SER A 56 -15.54 -5.75 4.18
N GLY A 57 -14.44 -5.90 3.43
CA GLY A 57 -14.00 -7.16 2.84
C GLY A 57 -12.95 -7.90 3.65
N ASP A 58 -12.64 -9.13 3.24
CA ASP A 58 -11.62 -9.96 3.90
C ASP A 58 -10.22 -9.35 3.73
N CYS A 59 -9.65 -8.84 4.84
CA CYS A 59 -8.27 -8.40 4.87
C CYS A 59 -7.33 -9.60 4.77
N HIS A 60 -6.55 -9.66 3.69
CA HIS A 60 -5.48 -10.64 3.53
C HIS A 60 -4.12 -10.00 3.76
N LYS A 61 -3.41 -10.49 4.77
CA LYS A 61 -1.99 -10.16 4.94
C LYS A 61 -1.16 -11.11 4.09
N TYR A 62 -0.53 -10.58 3.05
CA TYR A 62 0.43 -11.33 2.25
C TYR A 62 1.83 -11.20 2.87
N PHE A 63 2.49 -12.33 3.10
CA PHE A 63 3.89 -12.34 3.48
C PHE A 63 4.76 -12.17 2.23
N SER A 64 5.88 -11.46 2.33
CA SER A 64 6.82 -11.41 1.22
C SER A 64 7.44 -12.78 0.96
N SER A 65 7.86 -12.96 -0.28
CA SER A 65 8.77 -14.04 -0.66
C SER A 65 10.18 -13.48 -0.76
N ASN A 66 10.90 -13.41 0.37
CA ASN A 66 12.28 -12.89 0.45
C ASN A 66 13.34 -13.94 0.05
N THR A 67 12.99 -14.86 -0.85
CA THR A 67 13.88 -15.94 -1.26
C THR A 67 14.10 -15.88 -2.77
N VAL A 68 15.36 -15.87 -3.18
CA VAL A 68 15.75 -15.97 -4.59
C VAL A 68 15.60 -17.41 -5.10
N CYS A 69 14.93 -17.57 -6.24
CA CYS A 69 14.85 -18.87 -6.91
C CYS A 69 16.19 -19.20 -7.58
N LYS A 70 16.79 -20.34 -7.24
CA LYS A 70 18.08 -20.79 -7.79
C LYS A 70 17.97 -21.38 -9.21
N SER A 71 16.78 -21.39 -9.80
CA SER A 71 16.54 -22.07 -11.09
C SER A 71 17.17 -21.35 -12.29
N ASP A 72 17.38 -20.04 -12.21
CA ASP A 72 17.72 -19.21 -13.37
C ASP A 72 19.15 -18.62 -13.28
N SER A 73 19.87 -18.90 -12.18
CA SER A 73 21.22 -18.36 -11.94
C SER A 73 22.29 -19.28 -12.51
N THR A 74 22.96 -18.82 -13.58
CA THR A 74 24.31 -19.28 -13.93
C THR A 74 25.30 -18.81 -12.85
N GLY A 75 25.42 -19.55 -11.76
CA GLY A 75 26.47 -19.39 -10.76
C GLY A 75 26.03 -18.81 -9.41
N ASP A 76 26.69 -19.29 -8.34
CA ASP A 76 26.53 -18.98 -6.91
C ASP A 76 26.59 -17.48 -6.54
N MET A 77 26.95 -16.60 -7.48
CA MET A 77 27.23 -15.19 -7.23
C MET A 77 25.98 -14.36 -6.90
N LEU A 78 24.81 -14.71 -7.45
CA LEU A 78 23.59 -13.91 -7.26
C LEU A 78 22.94 -14.14 -5.88
N GLY A 79 23.12 -15.34 -5.31
CA GLY A 79 22.57 -15.70 -4.00
C GLY A 79 23.20 -14.93 -2.83
N ASP A 80 24.48 -14.57 -2.96
CA ASP A 80 25.22 -13.80 -1.95
C ASP A 80 24.90 -12.30 -1.97
N VAL A 81 24.43 -11.76 -3.10
CA VAL A 81 24.11 -10.33 -3.27
C VAL A 81 22.66 -10.02 -2.89
N HIS A 82 21.76 -11.00 -3.05
CA HIS A 82 20.33 -10.86 -2.72
C HIS A 82 20.01 -11.44 -1.34
N THR A 83 20.62 -10.87 -0.30
CA THR A 83 20.33 -11.28 1.07
C THR A 83 18.90 -10.88 1.46
N PRO A 84 18.28 -11.57 2.44
CA PRO A 84 16.99 -11.16 2.99
C PRO A 84 16.99 -9.71 3.49
N GLU A 85 18.10 -9.22 4.04
CA GLU A 85 18.27 -7.83 4.49
C GLU A 85 18.23 -6.85 3.30
N PHE A 86 18.88 -7.20 2.18
CA PHE A 86 18.79 -6.42 0.95
C PHE A 86 17.35 -6.41 0.42
N LEU A 87 16.67 -7.55 0.35
CA LEU A 87 15.28 -7.65 -0.11
C LEU A 87 14.31 -6.87 0.79
N ASN A 88 14.48 -6.95 2.12
CA ASN A 88 13.71 -6.17 3.10
C ASN A 88 13.95 -4.66 2.99
N SER A 89 15.09 -4.25 2.43
CA SER A 89 15.38 -2.84 2.17
C SER A 89 14.72 -2.31 0.90
N ILE A 90 14.24 -3.19 0.00
CA ILE A 90 13.58 -2.80 -1.24
C ILE A 90 12.20 -2.25 -0.91
N LYS A 91 12.05 -0.94 -1.10
CA LYS A 91 10.75 -0.25 -0.99
C LYS A 91 10.20 -0.01 -2.39
N CYS A 92 9.01 -0.53 -2.67
CA CYS A 92 8.31 -0.25 -3.92
C CYS A 92 7.32 0.90 -3.71
N SER A 93 7.34 1.91 -4.59
CA SER A 93 6.40 3.03 -4.51
C SER A 93 4.97 2.53 -4.72
N GLY A 94 4.06 2.83 -3.78
CA GLY A 94 2.65 2.46 -3.87
C GLY A 94 2.32 1.05 -3.38
N VAL A 95 3.25 0.37 -2.70
CA VAL A 95 3.02 -0.92 -2.03
C VAL A 95 3.48 -0.78 -0.57
N PRO A 96 2.74 -1.30 0.44
CA PRO A 96 3.15 -1.21 1.84
C PRO A 96 4.56 -1.77 2.05
N THR A 97 5.34 -1.13 2.93
CA THR A 97 6.67 -1.63 3.27
C THR A 97 6.61 -3.02 3.88
N HIS A 98 7.49 -3.91 3.42
CA HIS A 98 7.62 -5.23 4.02
C HIS A 98 8.33 -5.11 5.38
N ALA A 99 7.64 -5.49 6.45
CA ALA A 99 8.13 -5.56 7.82
C ALA A 99 7.92 -6.96 8.39
#